data_AF-A0A2M8PKK6-F1
#
_entry.id   AF-A0A2M8PKK6-F1
#
_cell.length_a   1.000
_cell.length_b   1.000
_cell.length_c   1.000
_cell.angle_alpha   90.00
_cell.angle_beta   90.00
_cell.angle_gamma   90.00
#
_symmetry.space_group_name_H-M   'P 1'
#
loop_
_entity.id
_entity.type
_entity.pdbx_description
1 polymer ?
#
loop_
_entity_poly.entity_id
_entity_poly.type
_entity_poly.pdbx_seq_one_letter_code
_entity_poly.pdbx_strand_id
1 'polypeptide(L)'
;MKQFVKENDVDMVIFDDELSPRHQRELEKRFGEEIKVLDRSALILDIFAQHAKTREGALQVELAQYEYRLPRLTRLWTHLARQAGGSSRGGISGVGVRGPGETQLEVDRREIQKKIDKLKQELELVRQHRSRYRARRQDTGIPVIALVGYT
;
A
#
# COMPACT_ATOMS: atom_id res chain seq x y z
N MET A 1 -17.26 -18.54 -11.04
CA MET A 1 -16.78 -17.45 -10.16
C MET A 1 -17.36 -16.09 -10.55
N LYS A 2 -17.11 -15.53 -11.76
CA LYS A 2 -17.70 -14.24 -12.17
C LYS A 2 -19.23 -14.20 -12.09
N GLN A 3 -19.89 -15.27 -12.53
CA GLN A 3 -21.34 -15.38 -12.45
C GLN A 3 -21.85 -15.41 -11.00
N PHE A 4 -21.22 -16.24 -10.15
CA PHE A 4 -21.48 -16.29 -8.71
C PHE A 4 -21.35 -14.93 -8.03
N VAL A 5 -20.30 -14.16 -8.36
CA VAL A 5 -20.06 -12.81 -7.81
C VAL A 5 -21.20 -11.84 -8.16
N LYS A 6 -21.72 -11.92 -9.39
CA LYS A 6 -22.87 -11.10 -9.82
C LYS A 6 -24.18 -11.54 -9.19
N GLU A 7 -24.39 -12.85 -9.04
CA GLU A 7 -25.63 -13.41 -8.51
C GLU A 7 -25.77 -13.21 -6.99
N ASN A 8 -24.65 -13.06 -6.27
CA ASN A 8 -24.62 -12.94 -4.81
C ASN A 8 -24.19 -11.55 -4.33
N ASP A 9 -24.13 -10.55 -5.21
CA ASP A 9 -23.79 -9.16 -4.88
C ASP A 9 -22.52 -9.03 -4.04
N VAL A 10 -21.43 -9.64 -4.53
CA VAL A 10 -20.17 -9.72 -3.79
C VAL A 10 -19.30 -8.49 -4.07
N ASP A 11 -19.01 -7.71 -3.03
CA ASP A 11 -18.15 -6.51 -3.12
C ASP A 11 -16.64 -6.81 -3.19
N MET A 12 -16.23 -7.99 -2.71
CA MET A 12 -14.81 -8.32 -2.53
C MET A 12 -14.51 -9.79 -2.79
N VAL A 13 -13.42 -10.05 -3.52
CA VAL A 13 -12.87 -11.39 -3.74
C VAL A 13 -11.48 -11.48 -3.13
N ILE A 14 -11.28 -12.43 -2.23
CA ILE A 14 -10.00 -12.69 -1.58
C ILE A 14 -9.39 -13.97 -2.14
N PHE A 15 -8.14 -13.89 -2.57
CA PHE A 15 -7.33 -15.02 -3.00
C PHE A 15 -6.36 -15.40 -1.89
N ASP A 16 -6.26 -16.70 -1.63
CA ASP A 16 -5.34 -17.23 -0.63
C ASP A 16 -3.89 -17.22 -1.12
N ASP A 17 -3.63 -17.26 -2.42
CA ASP A 17 -2.28 -17.13 -2.96
C ASP A 17 -1.90 -15.67 -3.24
N GLU A 18 -0.61 -15.39 -3.21
CA GLU A 18 -0.07 -14.08 -3.61
C GLU A 18 -0.31 -13.83 -5.10
N LEU A 19 -0.83 -12.65 -5.44
CA LEU A 19 -1.11 -12.29 -6.82
C LEU A 19 -0.01 -11.38 -7.34
N SER A 20 0.52 -11.63 -8.54
CA SER A 20 1.36 -10.63 -9.22
C SER A 20 0.53 -9.36 -9.52
N PRO A 21 1.15 -8.16 -9.61
CA PRO A 21 0.44 -6.94 -9.98
C PRO A 21 -0.34 -7.05 -11.30
N ARG A 22 0.17 -7.87 -12.24
CA ARG A 22 -0.51 -8.15 -13.51
C ARG A 22 -1.74 -9.03 -13.32
N HIS A 23 -1.64 -10.09 -12.52
CA HIS A 23 -2.76 -11.00 -12.26
C HIS A 23 -3.89 -10.28 -11.52
N GLN A 24 -3.57 -9.51 -10.48
CA GLN A 24 -4.56 -8.72 -9.75
C GLN A 24 -5.34 -7.79 -10.68
N ARG A 25 -4.63 -7.00 -11.51
CA ARG A 25 -5.27 -6.10 -12.49
C ARG A 25 -6.17 -6.83 -13.49
N GLU A 26 -5.74 -8.00 -13.96
CA GLU A 26 -6.53 -8.80 -14.90
C GLU A 26 -7.79 -9.39 -14.22
N LEU A 27 -7.69 -9.80 -12.97
CA LEU A 27 -8.80 -10.28 -12.17
C LEU A 27 -9.81 -9.17 -11.88
N GLU A 28 -9.35 -7.98 -11.46
CA GLU A 28 -10.20 -6.79 -11.26
C GLU A 28 -11.00 -6.46 -12.53
N LYS A 29 -10.34 -6.43 -13.70
CA LYS A 29 -11.04 -6.23 -14.99
C LYS A 29 -12.07 -7.32 -15.29
N ARG A 30 -11.78 -8.57 -14.92
CA ARG A 30 -12.69 -9.69 -15.18
C ARG A 30 -13.91 -9.66 -14.27
N PHE A 31 -13.75 -9.34 -12.99
CA PHE A 31 -14.85 -9.25 -12.04
C PHE A 31 -15.70 -7.99 -12.26
N GLY A 32 -15.06 -6.87 -12.56
CA GLY A 32 -15.67 -5.54 -12.68
C GLY A 32 -14.89 -4.57 -11.80
N GLU A 33 -14.71 -3.33 -12.25
CA GLU A 33 -13.85 -2.35 -11.56
C GLU A 33 -14.37 -1.97 -10.15
N GLU A 34 -15.64 -2.25 -9.87
CA GLU A 34 -16.27 -2.02 -8.57
C GLU A 34 -15.94 -3.12 -7.54
N ILE A 35 -15.50 -4.30 -7.98
CA ILE A 35 -15.23 -5.45 -7.12
C ILE A 35 -13.76 -5.45 -6.70
N LYS A 36 -13.52 -5.32 -5.39
CA LYS A 36 -12.15 -5.28 -4.86
C LYS A 36 -11.54 -6.68 -4.88
N VAL A 37 -10.34 -6.80 -5.45
CA VAL A 37 -9.57 -8.06 -5.40
C VAL A 37 -8.42 -7.91 -4.41
N LEU A 38 -8.35 -8.82 -3.44
CA LEU A 38 -7.27 -8.90 -2.46
C LEU A 38 -6.54 -10.24 -2.59
N ASP A 39 -5.25 -10.24 -2.29
CA ASP A 39 -4.47 -11.45 -2.04
C ASP A 39 -4.19 -11.62 -0.54
N ARG A 40 -3.59 -12.75 -0.17
CA ARG A 40 -3.22 -13.05 1.21
C ARG A 40 -2.29 -11.99 1.81
N SER A 41 -1.33 -11.48 1.06
CA SER A 41 -0.39 -10.45 1.56
C SER A 41 -1.14 -9.17 1.92
N ALA A 42 -2.06 -8.70 1.07
CA ALA A 42 -2.88 -7.53 1.35
C ALA A 42 -3.79 -7.74 2.58
N LEU A 43 -4.41 -8.91 2.70
CA LEU A 43 -5.22 -9.26 3.86
C LEU A 43 -4.40 -9.25 5.16
N ILE A 44 -3.21 -9.86 5.16
CA ILE A 44 -2.31 -9.86 6.31
C ILE A 44 -1.91 -8.43 6.69
N LEU A 45 -1.59 -7.58 5.72
CA LEU A 45 -1.24 -6.18 5.98
C LEU A 45 -2.41 -5.38 6.56
N ASP A 46 -3.65 -5.64 6.12
CA ASP A 46 -4.85 -5.02 6.67
C ASP A 46 -5.11 -5.48 8.11
N ILE A 47 -4.93 -6.78 8.40
CA ILE A 47 -5.01 -7.32 9.77
C ILE A 47 -3.93 -6.68 10.66
N PHE A 48 -2.68 -6.61 10.20
CA PHE A 48 -1.60 -5.99 10.97
C PHE A 48 -1.85 -4.50 11.22
N ALA A 49 -2.46 -3.78 10.27
CA ALA A 49 -2.81 -2.38 10.47
C ALA A 49 -3.83 -2.20 11.60
N GLN A 50 -4.82 -3.09 11.70
CA GLN A 50 -5.79 -3.09 12.79
C GLN A 50 -5.15 -3.40 14.16
N HIS A 51 -4.08 -4.19 14.19
CA HIS A 51 -3.42 -4.62 15.42
C HIS A 51 -2.19 -3.78 15.81
N ALA A 52 -1.73 -2.88 14.95
CA ALA A 52 -0.55 -2.05 15.17
C ALA A 52 -0.80 -0.94 16.22
N LYS A 53 -0.68 -1.30 17.51
CA LYS A 53 -0.92 -0.37 18.64
C LYS A 53 0.28 0.51 19.01
N THR A 54 1.49 0.11 18.62
CA THR A 54 2.71 0.87 18.95
C THR A 54 3.15 1.71 17.76
N ARG A 55 3.85 2.83 18.03
CA ARG A 55 4.42 3.66 16.96
C ARG A 55 5.36 2.88 16.04
N GLU A 56 6.20 2.00 16.61
CA GLU A 56 7.10 1.14 15.82
C GLU A 56 6.30 0.21 14.89
N GLY A 57 5.27 -0.45 15.42
CA GLY A 57 4.41 -1.34 14.65
C GLY A 57 3.66 -0.61 13.55
N ALA A 58 3.08 0.57 13.85
CA ALA A 58 2.37 1.37 12.87
C ALA A 58 3.28 1.79 11.70
N LEU A 59 4.50 2.27 12.00
CA LEU A 59 5.50 2.63 10.99
C LEU A 59 5.91 1.43 10.12
N GLN A 60 6.08 0.25 10.71
CA GLN A 60 6.44 -0.97 9.96
C GLN A 60 5.31 -1.41 9.03
N VAL A 61 4.06 -1.42 9.51
CA VAL A 61 2.91 -1.80 8.70
C VAL A 61 2.67 -0.80 7.57
N GLU A 62 2.73 0.50 7.87
CA GLU A 62 2.57 1.55 6.85
C GLU A 62 3.65 1.45 5.77
N LEU A 63 4.90 1.23 6.16
CA LEU A 63 6.00 0.99 5.23
C LEU A 63 5.71 -0.21 4.32
N ALA A 64 5.34 -1.36 4.91
CA ALA A 64 5.03 -2.56 4.16
C ALA A 64 3.84 -2.38 3.20
N GLN A 65 2.83 -1.63 3.61
CA GLN A 65 1.69 -1.29 2.75
C GLN A 65 2.11 -0.42 1.55
N TYR A 66 2.99 0.57 1.74
CA TYR A 66 3.50 1.37 0.63
C TYR A 66 4.38 0.55 -0.32
N GLU A 67 5.25 -0.31 0.21
CA GLU A 67 6.09 -1.20 -0.60
C GLU A 67 5.24 -2.22 -1.39
N TYR A 68 4.17 -2.75 -0.81
CA TYR A 68 3.22 -3.63 -1.51
C TYR A 68 2.45 -2.89 -2.61
N ARG A 69 2.02 -1.65 -2.36
CA ARG A 69 1.25 -0.85 -3.32
C ARG A 69 2.11 -0.34 -4.48
N LEU A 70 3.37 0.02 -4.24
CA LEU A 70 4.26 0.62 -5.24
C LEU A 70 4.32 -0.12 -6.60
N PRO A 71 4.56 -1.45 -6.67
CA PRO A 71 4.56 -2.18 -7.94
C PRO A 71 3.16 -2.39 -8.53
N ARG A 72 2.12 -2.12 -7.74
CA ARG A 72 0.71 -2.26 -8.07
C ARG A 72 0.04 -0.92 -8.42
N LEU A 73 0.79 0.19 -8.44
CA LEU A 73 0.25 1.44 -8.99
C LEU A 73 -0.07 1.26 -10.47
N THR A 74 -1.32 1.57 -10.80
CA THR A 74 -1.83 1.50 -12.16
C THR A 74 -2.57 2.81 -12.48
N ARG A 75 -2.89 3.02 -13.76
CA ARG A 75 -3.62 4.21 -14.23
C ARG A 75 -4.99 4.41 -13.58
N LEU A 76 -5.53 3.48 -12.78
CA LEU A 76 -6.84 3.65 -12.11
C LEU A 76 -6.87 4.80 -11.10
N TRP A 77 -5.72 5.29 -10.62
CA TRP A 77 -5.66 6.56 -9.86
C TRP A 77 -6.07 7.80 -10.69
N THR A 78 -6.18 7.67 -12.02
CA THR A 78 -6.70 8.74 -12.89
C THR A 78 -8.19 9.01 -12.72
N HIS A 79 -8.98 8.12 -12.11
CA HIS A 79 -10.39 8.43 -11.78
C HIS A 79 -10.49 9.56 -10.75
N LEU A 80 -9.55 9.66 -9.81
CA LEU A 80 -9.46 10.78 -8.86
C LEU A 80 -9.00 12.09 -9.54
N ALA A 81 -8.10 12.00 -10.52
CA ALA A 81 -7.61 13.17 -11.26
C ALA A 81 -8.66 13.75 -12.24
N ARG A 82 -9.50 12.92 -12.86
CA ARG A 82 -10.55 13.39 -13.78
C ARG A 82 -11.68 14.14 -13.08
N GLN A 83 -11.97 13.80 -11.82
CA GLN A 83 -13.00 14.48 -11.05
C GLN A 83 -12.55 15.85 -10.50
N ALA A 84 -11.23 16.07 -10.36
CA ALA A 84 -10.67 17.36 -9.93
C ALA A 84 -10.41 18.36 -11.09
N GLY A 85 -10.35 17.89 -12.35
CA GLY A 85 -10.02 18.72 -13.53
C GLY A 85 -11.22 19.24 -14.34
N GLY A 86 -12.45 18.99 -13.88
CA GLY A 86 -13.69 19.27 -14.62
C GLY A 86 -14.20 20.72 -14.53
N SER A 87 -13.32 21.72 -14.67
CA SER A 87 -13.69 23.13 -14.77
C SER A 87 -12.83 23.86 -15.80
N SER A 88 -12.89 23.44 -17.06
CA SER A 88 -12.53 24.30 -18.20
C SER A 88 -13.57 24.13 -19.30
N ARG A 89 -14.72 24.79 -19.11
CA ARG A 89 -15.64 25.11 -20.19
C ARG A 89 -15.02 26.27 -20.96
N GLY A 90 -14.55 26.01 -22.18
CA GLY A 90 -14.31 27.08 -23.14
C GLY A 90 -13.20 26.80 -24.14
N GLY A 91 -13.56 26.10 -25.22
CA GLY A 91 -13.07 26.42 -26.56
C GLY A 91 -11.62 26.09 -26.93
N ILE A 92 -11.50 25.47 -28.11
CA ILE A 92 -10.31 25.44 -28.97
C ILE A 92 -9.31 24.32 -28.63
N SER A 93 -9.49 23.23 -29.38
CA SER A 93 -8.45 22.49 -30.10
C SER A 93 -7.36 21.79 -29.29
N GLY A 94 -7.10 20.53 -29.66
CA GLY A 94 -6.05 19.70 -29.09
C GLY A 94 -4.70 20.41 -29.05
N VAL A 95 -4.38 20.94 -27.87
CA VAL A 95 -3.05 21.39 -27.51
C VAL A 95 -2.51 20.32 -26.59
N GLY A 96 -1.64 19.48 -27.15
CA GLY A 96 -0.70 18.72 -26.34
C GLY A 96 -0.04 19.71 -25.39
N VAL A 97 -0.35 19.57 -24.10
CA VAL A 97 0.38 20.22 -23.01
C VAL A 97 1.79 19.66 -23.04
N ARG A 98 2.62 20.26 -23.89
CA ARG A 98 4.06 20.14 -23.88
C ARG A 98 4.56 20.92 -22.68
N GLY A 99 4.75 20.20 -21.58
CA GLY A 99 5.53 20.62 -20.41
C GLY A 99 5.09 19.88 -19.14
N PRO A 100 6.02 19.56 -18.22
CA PRO A 100 7.21 18.72 -18.42
C PRO A 100 6.80 17.27 -18.77
N GLY A 101 7.65 16.49 -19.43
CA GLY A 101 7.35 15.15 -19.94
C GLY A 101 7.14 14.03 -18.90
N GLU A 102 6.87 14.36 -17.64
CA GLU A 102 6.64 13.39 -16.56
C GLU A 102 5.16 13.00 -16.53
N THR A 103 4.87 11.70 -16.61
CA THR A 103 3.48 11.20 -16.56
C THR A 103 2.93 11.30 -15.13
N GLN A 104 1.61 11.46 -14.95
CA GLN A 104 0.97 11.47 -13.61
C GLN A 104 1.38 10.25 -12.77
N LEU A 105 1.51 9.08 -13.41
CA LEU A 105 2.00 7.86 -12.75
C LEU A 105 3.43 7.98 -12.22
N GLU A 106 4.31 8.69 -12.90
CA GLU A 106 5.69 8.90 -12.44
C GLU A 106 5.72 9.83 -11.23
N VAL A 107 4.87 10.87 -11.23
CA VAL A 107 4.69 11.75 -10.07
C VAL A 107 4.18 10.96 -8.86
N ASP A 108 3.11 10.17 -9.02
CA ASP A 108 2.55 9.36 -7.94
C ASP A 108 3.57 8.35 -7.39
N ARG A 109 4.32 7.70 -8.30
CA ARG A 109 5.37 6.76 -7.93
C ARG A 109 6.47 7.44 -7.13
N ARG A 110 6.87 8.65 -7.53
CA ARG A 110 7.88 9.46 -6.85
C ARG A 110 7.41 9.89 -5.46
N GLU A 111 6.14 10.25 -5.31
CA GLU A 111 5.57 10.58 -3.99
C GLU A 111 5.57 9.39 -3.04
N ILE A 112 5.16 8.21 -3.52
CA ILE A 112 5.18 6.99 -2.72
C ILE A 112 6.62 6.63 -2.33
N GLN A 113 7.57 6.76 -3.25
CA GLN A 113 8.97 6.51 -2.94
C GLN A 113 9.50 7.45 -1.84
N LYS A 114 9.18 8.75 -1.92
CA LYS A 114 9.53 9.71 -0.86
C LYS A 114 8.93 9.33 0.49
N LYS A 115 7.68 8.83 0.51
CA LYS A 115 7.05 8.34 1.75
C LYS A 115 7.75 7.12 2.31
N ILE A 116 8.09 6.15 1.45
CA ILE A 116 8.89 4.96 1.83
C ILE A 116 10.21 5.39 2.48
N ASP A 117 10.92 6.33 1.85
CA ASP A 117 12.23 6.79 2.35
C ASP A 117 12.09 7.48 3.71
N LYS A 118 11.06 8.32 3.88
CA LYS A 118 10.75 8.96 5.17
C LYS A 118 10.42 7.93 6.25
N LEU A 119 9.56 6.96 5.96
CA LEU A 119 9.19 5.90 6.91
C LEU A 119 10.40 5.05 7.32
N LYS A 120 11.31 4.75 6.38
CA LYS A 120 12.57 4.06 6.68
C LYS A 120 13.45 4.87 7.63
N GLN A 121 13.58 6.18 7.43
CA GLN A 121 14.32 7.06 8.34
C GLN A 121 13.69 7.10 9.73
N GLU A 122 12.38 7.25 9.83
CA GLU A 122 11.67 7.25 11.12
C GLU A 122 11.83 5.92 11.86
N LEU A 123 11.73 4.80 11.14
CA LEU A 123 11.92 3.47 11.71
C LEU A 123 13.34 3.28 12.25
N GLU A 124 14.34 3.83 11.57
CA GLU A 124 15.73 3.78 12.02
C GLU A 124 15.94 4.53 13.33
N LEU A 125 15.32 5.71 13.49
CA LEU A 125 15.35 6.45 14.77
C LEU A 125 14.73 5.63 15.92
N VAL A 126 13.61 4.94 15.65
CA VAL A 126 12.96 4.07 16.64
C VAL A 126 13.87 2.88 17.00
N ARG A 127 14.53 2.27 16.01
CA ARG A 127 15.49 1.17 16.23
C ARG A 127 16.68 1.61 17.07
N GLN A 128 17.25 2.79 16.83
CA GLN A 128 18.33 3.36 17.64
C GLN A 128 17.90 3.63 19.08
N HIS A 129 16.67 4.13 19.29
CA HIS A 129 16.16 4.27 20.65
C HIS A 129 16.04 2.91 21.34
N ARG A 130 15.48 1.91 20.66
CA ARG A 130 15.32 0.55 21.20
C ARG A 130 16.67 -0.14 21.49
N SER A 131 17.70 0.08 20.67
CA SER A 131 19.03 -0.50 20.88
C SER A 131 19.70 0.03 22.15
N ARG A 132 19.61 1.34 22.42
CA ARG A 132 20.11 1.95 23.67
C ARG A 132 19.46 1.35 24.92
N TYR A 133 18.15 1.13 24.88
CA TYR A 133 17.44 0.48 26.00
C TYR A 133 17.85 -0.98 26.18
N ARG A 134 18.12 -1.71 25.09
CA ARG A 134 18.61 -3.10 25.16
C ARG A 134 20.03 -3.16 25.74
N ALA A 135 20.94 -2.29 25.33
CA ALA A 135 22.30 -2.24 25.87
C ALA A 135 22.31 -2.07 27.40
N ARG A 136 21.51 -1.12 27.93
CA ARG A 136 21.37 -0.92 29.38
C ARG A 136 20.84 -2.16 30.12
N ARG A 137 19.96 -2.96 29.50
CA ARG A 137 19.46 -4.22 30.08
C ARG A 137 20.51 -5.33 30.07
N GLN A 138 21.37 -5.36 29.06
CA GLN A 138 22.51 -6.28 29.01
C GLN A 138 23.53 -5.96 30.11
N ASP A 139 23.87 -4.68 30.30
CA ASP A 139 24.82 -4.25 31.32
C ASP A 139 24.35 -4.54 32.76
N THR A 140 23.04 -4.61 32.97
CA THR A 140 22.43 -4.87 34.30
C THR A 140 22.23 -6.36 34.60
N GLY A 141 22.59 -7.26 33.69
CA GLY A 141 22.52 -8.72 33.90
C GLY A 141 21.10 -9.30 33.94
N ILE A 142 20.09 -8.56 33.46
CA ILE A 142 18.70 -9.01 33.49
C ILE A 142 18.49 -10.07 32.39
N PRO A 143 18.02 -11.29 32.71
CA PRO A 143 17.75 -12.31 31.71
C PRO A 143 16.61 -11.90 30.77
N VAL A 144 16.81 -12.08 29.47
CA VAL A 144 15.82 -11.77 28.42
C VAL A 144 15.29 -13.08 27.84
N ILE A 145 13.99 -13.28 27.91
CA ILE A 145 13.31 -14.46 27.36
C ILE A 145 12.37 -13.99 26.25
N ALA A 146 12.30 -14.75 25.16
CA ALA A 146 11.35 -14.52 24.07
C ALA A 146 10.46 -15.76 23.90
N LEU A 147 9.17 -15.53 23.71
CA LEU A 147 8.19 -16.56 23.35
C LEU A 147 7.87 -16.43 21.87
N VAL A 148 7.82 -17.56 21.17
CA VAL A 148 7.49 -17.63 19.73
C VAL A 148 6.47 -18.75 19.50
N GLY A 149 5.56 -18.53 18.57
CA GLY A 149 4.50 -19.46 18.21
C GLY A 149 3.66 -18.91 17.05
N TYR A 150 2.87 -19.78 16.42
CA TYR A 150 1.86 -19.36 15.45
C TYR A 150 0.68 -18.71 16.18
N THR A 151 0.13 -17.66 15.59
CA THR A 151 -1.16 -17.07 15.99
C THR A 151 -2.31 -17.99 15.65
#